data_AF-A0A2V7RSB8-F1
#
_entry.id   AF-A0A2V7RSB8-F1
#
_cell.length_a   1.000
_cell.length_b   1.000
_cell.length_c   1.000
_cell.angle_alpha   90.00
_cell.angle_beta   90.00
_cell.angle_gamma   90.00
#
_symmetry.space_group_name_H-M   'P 1'
#
loop_
_entity.id
_entity.type
_entity.pdbx_description
1 polymer ?
#
loop_
_entity_poly.entity_id
_entity_poly.type
_entity_poly.pdbx_seq_one_letter_code
_entity_poly.pdbx_strand_id
1 'polypeptide(L)'
;MDSRRDDAAGGSMSVFRFGTRRRAAGRDSHERRRSILLWGKAESGKSGFIGALRNEGTKTVGDRWAIGVDDASPDVIGYADSSSLALRLRGVKETPIRRPERAFTAPVRRYAGRHVVQAVDLTVLDPRGELAAEPASVAARRTISAAKTADGILWFLETPPTGTTVSVPERLELLRQLVAMLDGASATGLSIPVVVALTKIDRLPHAEMNRMIDDPEAALRFALGDAGFGWLLAAFPHLRCIALSSAGTVRNAVRPVGLTAMIDWFAEEWRREEHQARAAKTRARRSAQVARVRRRAPIAATITAAAAIVAFAGVAAARLLAQRGATWTSSSGSVVAQGTPKAAADSGSPLPPPAPSLTSAAAAYQGGDAIGALRILGALRVPDTSAERFTADSLLGL
;
A
#
# COMPACT_ATOMS: atom_id res chain seq x y z
N MET A 1 21.02 -68.05 27.04
CA MET A 1 21.86 -68.23 28.23
C MET A 1 22.65 -66.95 28.37
N ASP A 2 22.05 -65.95 29.03
CA ASP A 2 22.22 -65.67 30.47
C ASP A 2 23.67 -65.25 30.76
N SER A 3 23.96 -64.07 31.32
CA SER A 3 23.25 -63.43 32.42
C SER A 3 23.69 -61.97 32.59
N ARG A 4 22.73 -61.16 33.07
CA ARG A 4 22.91 -59.85 33.68
C ARG A 4 23.78 -59.94 34.95
N ARG A 5 24.49 -58.87 35.29
CA ARG A 5 24.29 -58.18 36.58
C ARG A 5 24.82 -56.74 36.54
N ASP A 6 23.94 -55.88 37.05
CA ASP A 6 24.12 -54.47 37.38
C ASP A 6 25.19 -54.27 38.46
N ASP A 7 25.83 -53.11 38.47
CA ASP A 7 25.71 -52.19 39.61
C ASP A 7 26.13 -50.77 39.25
N ALA A 8 25.31 -49.83 39.71
CA ALA A 8 25.45 -48.40 39.56
C ALA A 8 26.26 -47.79 40.70
N ALA A 9 27.09 -46.78 40.40
CA ALA A 9 27.43 -45.71 41.33
C ALA A 9 27.84 -44.46 40.53
N GLY A 10 27.33 -43.32 40.99
CA GLY A 10 27.22 -42.07 40.24
C GLY A 10 28.52 -41.30 40.03
N GLY A 11 28.50 -40.51 38.95
CA GLY A 11 29.52 -39.53 38.61
C GLY A 11 28.90 -38.45 37.72
N SER A 12 28.28 -37.46 38.34
CA SER A 12 27.85 -36.22 37.69
C SER A 12 29.08 -35.51 37.12
N MET A 13 29.17 -35.31 35.81
CA MET A 13 29.99 -34.24 35.24
C MET A 13 29.52 -33.79 33.85
N SER A 14 28.91 -32.60 33.86
CA SER A 14 28.95 -31.55 32.83
C SER A 14 29.04 -31.96 31.36
N VAL A 15 27.88 -32.08 30.70
CA VAL A 15 27.77 -31.94 29.25
C VAL A 15 28.11 -30.50 28.88
N PHE A 16 29.26 -30.32 28.23
CA PHE A 16 29.64 -29.09 27.54
C PHE A 16 28.62 -28.81 26.43
N ARG A 17 27.59 -28.02 26.75
CA ARG A 17 26.76 -27.34 25.76
C ARG A 17 27.62 -26.27 25.10
N PHE A 18 28.06 -26.54 23.86
CA PHE A 18 28.49 -25.50 22.95
C PHE A 18 27.32 -24.54 22.72
N GLY A 19 27.27 -23.49 23.53
CA GLY A 19 26.40 -22.36 23.33
C GLY A 19 26.75 -21.69 22.02
N THR A 20 26.05 -22.05 20.95
CA THR A 20 25.88 -21.15 19.81
C THR A 20 25.22 -19.90 20.37
N ARG A 21 26.03 -18.86 20.60
CA ARG A 21 25.56 -17.50 20.74
C ARG A 21 24.87 -17.13 19.43
N ARG A 22 23.61 -17.55 19.26
CA ARG A 22 22.62 -16.76 18.53
C ARG A 22 22.58 -15.43 19.25
N ARG A 23 23.45 -14.50 18.83
CA ARG A 23 23.10 -13.08 18.95
C ARG A 23 21.78 -12.99 18.20
N ALA A 24 20.71 -12.92 18.97
CA ALA A 24 19.43 -12.45 18.49
C ALA A 24 19.73 -11.13 17.77
N ALA A 25 19.75 -11.16 16.44
CA ALA A 25 19.51 -9.96 15.66
C ALA A 25 18.21 -9.39 16.23
N GLY A 26 18.28 -8.12 16.65
CA GLY A 26 17.38 -7.53 17.64
C GLY A 26 15.91 -7.89 17.43
N ARG A 27 15.31 -8.42 18.49
CA ARG A 27 13.86 -8.69 18.64
C ARG A 27 12.99 -7.41 18.65
N ASP A 28 13.56 -6.26 18.28
CA ASP A 28 12.97 -4.93 18.46
C ASP A 28 12.64 -4.18 17.15
N SER A 29 12.86 -4.77 15.97
CA SER A 29 12.12 -4.33 14.78
C SER A 29 10.88 -5.20 14.69
N HIS A 30 9.71 -4.64 15.02
CA HIS A 30 8.42 -5.31 14.78
C HIS A 30 8.42 -5.94 13.38
N GLU A 31 8.51 -7.27 13.31
CA GLU A 31 8.25 -8.08 12.10
C GLU A 31 6.77 -7.86 11.76
N ARG A 32 6.50 -6.76 11.06
CA ARG A 32 5.16 -6.41 10.64
C ARG A 32 4.88 -7.20 9.38
N ARG A 33 3.83 -8.01 9.45
CA ARG A 33 3.25 -8.65 8.26
C ARG A 33 2.86 -7.56 7.28
N ARG A 34 3.40 -7.63 6.06
CA ARG A 34 3.06 -6.74 4.95
C ARG A 34 2.29 -7.50 3.89
N SER A 35 1.32 -6.90 3.24
CA SER A 35 0.53 -7.54 2.18
C SER A 35 0.84 -6.93 0.81
N ILE A 36 1.04 -7.77 -0.20
CA ILE A 36 1.12 -7.33 -1.60
C ILE A 36 0.15 -8.11 -2.48
N LEU A 37 -0.45 -7.41 -3.43
CA LEU A 37 -1.21 -8.01 -4.52
C LEU A 37 -0.30 -8.19 -5.75
N LEU A 38 -0.25 -9.39 -6.30
CA LEU A 38 0.33 -9.63 -7.63
C LEU A 38 -0.79 -9.53 -8.66
N TRP A 39 -0.74 -8.52 -9.54
CA TRP A 39 -1.77 -8.31 -10.55
C TRP A 39 -1.21 -8.40 -11.96
N GLY A 40 -1.96 -8.97 -12.90
CA GLY A 40 -1.54 -9.10 -14.29
C GLY A 40 -2.14 -10.33 -14.96
N LYS A 41 -2.13 -10.33 -16.29
CA LYS A 41 -2.70 -11.40 -17.12
C LYS A 41 -2.05 -12.76 -16.87
N ALA A 42 -2.66 -13.82 -17.41
CA ALA A 42 -2.01 -15.13 -17.48
C ALA A 42 -0.63 -14.98 -18.15
N GLU A 43 0.34 -15.79 -17.71
CA GLU A 43 1.71 -15.81 -18.24
C GLU A 43 2.55 -14.52 -18.05
N SER A 44 2.02 -13.46 -17.45
CA SER A 44 2.73 -12.19 -17.20
C SER A 44 3.97 -12.30 -16.29
N GLY A 45 4.17 -13.44 -15.62
CA GLY A 45 5.35 -13.72 -14.81
C GLY A 45 5.16 -13.67 -13.28
N LYS A 46 3.92 -13.58 -12.78
CA LYS A 46 3.60 -13.56 -11.34
C LYS A 46 4.22 -14.72 -10.55
N SER A 47 3.94 -15.96 -10.97
CA SER A 47 4.52 -17.16 -10.33
C SER A 47 6.04 -17.22 -10.50
N GLY A 48 6.55 -16.68 -11.62
CA GLY A 48 7.98 -16.54 -11.87
C GLY A 48 8.68 -15.65 -10.84
N PHE A 49 8.03 -14.59 -10.35
CA PHE A 49 8.56 -13.75 -9.27
C PHE A 49 8.76 -14.55 -7.97
N ILE A 50 7.81 -15.40 -7.60
CA ILE A 50 7.93 -16.29 -6.44
C ILE A 50 9.06 -17.31 -6.64
N GLY A 51 9.16 -17.89 -7.84
CA GLY A 51 10.25 -18.79 -8.20
C GLY A 51 11.62 -18.11 -8.15
N ALA A 52 11.71 -16.84 -8.56
CA ALA A 52 12.95 -16.07 -8.52
C ALA A 52 13.40 -15.80 -7.08
N LEU A 53 12.48 -15.39 -6.19
CA LEU A 53 12.75 -15.24 -4.77
C LEU A 53 13.23 -16.54 -4.11
N ARG A 54 12.65 -17.68 -4.49
CA ARG A 54 13.10 -18.98 -4.01
C ARG A 54 14.52 -19.31 -4.47
N ASN A 55 14.82 -19.03 -5.73
CA ASN A 55 16.12 -19.30 -6.32
C ASN A 55 17.22 -18.38 -5.76
N GLU A 56 16.92 -17.11 -5.44
CA GLU A 56 17.87 -16.25 -4.72
C GLU A 56 18.33 -16.85 -3.39
N GLY A 57 17.44 -17.60 -2.72
CA GLY A 57 17.76 -18.28 -1.47
C GLY A 57 18.85 -19.34 -1.59
N THR A 58 19.11 -19.88 -2.79
CA THR A 58 20.19 -20.87 -3.00
C THR A 58 21.56 -20.23 -3.22
N LYS A 59 21.62 -18.91 -3.44
CA LYS A 59 22.88 -18.20 -3.60
C LYS A 59 23.49 -17.91 -2.23
N THR A 60 24.82 -17.79 -2.18
CA THR A 60 25.58 -17.53 -0.94
C THR A 60 26.34 -16.21 -0.96
N VAL A 61 26.30 -15.49 -2.08
CA VAL A 61 27.06 -14.26 -2.33
C VAL A 61 26.13 -13.20 -2.92
N GLY A 62 26.45 -11.94 -2.66
CA GLY A 62 25.74 -10.78 -3.20
C GLY A 62 24.51 -10.37 -2.39
N ASP A 63 24.08 -9.14 -2.63
CA ASP A 63 22.88 -8.57 -2.02
C ASP A 63 21.63 -9.09 -2.73
N ARG A 64 20.69 -9.65 -1.97
CA ARG A 64 19.50 -10.28 -2.53
C ARG A 64 18.36 -10.36 -1.55
N TRP A 65 17.14 -10.42 -2.09
CA TRP A 65 15.96 -10.83 -1.36
C TRP A 65 15.62 -12.27 -1.69
N ALA A 66 15.30 -13.07 -0.67
CA ALA A 66 14.95 -14.47 -0.84
C ALA A 66 13.91 -14.93 0.16
N ILE A 67 13.17 -15.99 -0.18
CA ILE A 67 12.28 -16.67 0.77
C ILE A 67 13.15 -17.37 1.83
N GLY A 68 12.84 -17.09 3.09
CA GLY A 68 13.42 -17.72 4.26
C GLY A 68 12.89 -19.13 4.47
N VAL A 69 13.51 -20.11 3.81
CA VAL A 69 13.04 -21.51 3.76
C VAL A 69 12.85 -22.12 5.16
N ASP A 70 13.72 -21.79 6.11
CA ASP A 70 13.68 -22.37 7.47
C ASP A 70 12.40 -22.01 8.27
N ASP A 71 11.70 -20.94 7.87
CA ASP A 71 10.53 -20.41 8.59
C ASP A 71 9.26 -20.39 7.73
N ALA A 72 9.37 -20.77 6.46
CA ALA A 72 8.24 -20.84 5.55
C ALA A 72 7.41 -22.10 5.79
N SER A 73 6.10 -22.02 5.59
CA SER A 73 5.24 -23.22 5.68
C SER A 73 5.54 -24.20 4.54
N PRO A 74 5.30 -25.51 4.73
CA PRO A 74 5.53 -26.52 3.69
C PRO A 74 4.79 -26.22 2.37
N ASP A 75 3.58 -25.67 2.45
CA ASP A 75 2.79 -25.29 1.27
C ASP A 75 3.46 -24.16 0.46
N VAL A 76 4.01 -23.15 1.16
CA VAL A 76 4.72 -22.04 0.52
C VAL A 76 6.01 -22.53 -0.12
N ILE A 77 6.75 -23.42 0.56
CA ILE A 77 7.97 -24.03 0.02
C ILE A 77 7.63 -24.86 -1.23
N GLY A 78 6.60 -25.72 -1.17
CA GLY A 78 6.18 -26.53 -2.30
C GLY A 78 5.77 -25.69 -3.52
N TYR A 79 5.02 -24.61 -3.30
CA TYR A 79 4.68 -23.66 -4.36
C TYR A 79 5.93 -22.98 -4.94
N ALA A 80 6.80 -22.47 -4.08
CA ALA A 80 7.98 -21.71 -4.50
C ALA A 80 9.02 -22.61 -5.21
N ASP A 81 9.20 -23.86 -4.76
CA ASP A 81 10.06 -24.86 -5.41
C ASP A 81 9.51 -25.23 -6.79
N SER A 82 8.21 -25.49 -6.89
CA SER A 82 7.55 -25.77 -8.18
C SER A 82 7.70 -24.61 -9.16
N SER A 83 7.50 -23.37 -8.69
CA SER A 83 7.66 -22.16 -9.50
C SER A 83 9.11 -21.91 -9.88
N SER A 84 10.07 -22.15 -8.97
CA SER A 84 11.50 -22.05 -9.26
C SER A 84 11.95 -23.11 -10.29
N LEU A 85 11.41 -24.32 -10.24
CA LEU A 85 11.69 -25.37 -11.21
C LEU A 85 11.15 -24.99 -12.59
N ALA A 86 9.89 -24.56 -12.68
CA ALA A 86 9.30 -24.10 -13.94
C ALA A 86 10.11 -22.97 -14.57
N LEU A 87 10.56 -22.01 -13.75
CA LEU A 87 11.40 -20.89 -14.17
C LEU A 87 12.76 -21.35 -14.72
N ARG A 88 13.42 -22.30 -14.07
CA ARG A 88 14.70 -22.88 -14.53
C ARG A 88 14.55 -23.61 -15.87
N LEU A 89 13.44 -24.32 -16.05
CA LEU A 89 13.12 -25.02 -17.30
C LEU A 89 12.64 -24.08 -18.41
N ARG A 90 12.48 -22.77 -18.12
CA ARG A 90 11.81 -21.79 -19.00
C ARG A 90 10.43 -22.26 -19.49
N GLY A 91 9.78 -23.15 -18.74
CA GLY A 91 8.48 -23.71 -19.07
C GLY A 91 7.37 -22.78 -18.59
N VAL A 92 6.28 -22.72 -19.36
CA VAL A 92 5.00 -22.21 -18.86
C VAL A 92 4.39 -23.31 -18.01
N LYS A 93 4.28 -23.09 -16.71
CA LYS A 93 3.54 -23.97 -15.80
C LYS A 93 2.36 -23.19 -15.26
N GLU A 94 1.15 -23.70 -15.45
CA GLU A 94 -0.03 -23.19 -14.75
C GLU A 94 0.24 -23.21 -13.24
N THR A 95 -0.08 -22.11 -12.55
CA THR A 95 0.11 -21.95 -11.11
C THR A 95 -0.52 -23.13 -10.37
N PRO A 96 0.29 -24.10 -9.86
CA PRO A 96 -0.24 -25.32 -9.28
C PRO A 96 -0.51 -25.05 -7.81
N ILE A 97 -1.40 -24.11 -7.53
CA ILE A 97 -2.00 -23.97 -6.22
C ILE A 97 -3.39 -24.57 -6.38
N ARG A 98 -3.75 -25.53 -5.53
CA ARG A 98 -5.12 -26.06 -5.48
C ARG A 98 -6.17 -24.95 -5.26
N ARG A 99 -5.75 -23.72 -4.88
CA ARG A 99 -6.53 -22.49 -4.67
C ARG A 99 -5.67 -21.21 -4.81
N PRO A 100 -5.38 -20.71 -6.03
CA PRO A 100 -4.59 -19.48 -6.26
C PRO A 100 -5.31 -18.20 -5.80
N GLU A 101 -6.56 -18.28 -5.37
CA GLU A 101 -7.28 -17.15 -4.77
C GLU A 101 -6.94 -16.94 -3.29
N ARG A 102 -6.14 -17.83 -2.68
CA ARG A 102 -5.83 -17.77 -1.24
C ARG A 102 -4.47 -17.10 -1.01
N ALA A 103 -4.50 -15.97 -0.31
CA ALA A 103 -3.27 -15.33 0.15
C ALA A 103 -2.42 -16.30 0.97
N PHE A 104 -1.10 -16.25 0.77
CA PHE A 104 -0.13 -17.02 1.55
C PHE A 104 0.90 -16.06 2.16
N THR A 105 1.58 -16.49 3.22
CA THR A 105 2.62 -15.66 3.85
C THR A 105 3.97 -16.32 3.68
N ALA A 106 4.88 -15.61 3.04
CA ALA A 106 6.26 -16.01 2.86
C ALA A 106 7.17 -15.10 3.72
N PRO A 107 8.00 -15.65 4.61
CA PRO A 107 9.06 -14.87 5.24
C PRO A 107 10.08 -14.51 4.15
N VAL A 108 10.27 -13.23 3.87
CA VAL A 108 11.21 -12.73 2.86
C VAL A 108 12.34 -12.00 3.57
N ARG A 109 13.57 -12.36 3.22
CA ARG A 109 14.79 -11.89 3.88
C ARG A 109 15.69 -11.20 2.89
N ARG A 110 16.24 -10.06 3.31
CA ARG A 110 17.35 -9.39 2.63
C ARG A 110 18.65 -9.93 3.17
N TYR A 111 19.51 -10.40 2.29
CA TYR A 111 20.84 -10.87 2.59
C TYR A 111 21.88 -9.90 2.07
N ALA A 112 22.93 -9.67 2.86
CA ALA A 112 24.21 -9.15 2.41
C ALA A 112 25.26 -10.27 2.55
N GLY A 113 25.57 -10.93 1.44
CA GLY A 113 26.32 -12.19 1.46
C GLY A 113 25.56 -13.30 2.19
N ARG A 114 26.06 -13.74 3.35
CA ARG A 114 25.40 -14.76 4.18
C ARG A 114 24.58 -14.20 5.34
N HIS A 115 24.68 -12.90 5.60
CA HIS A 115 24.03 -12.28 6.75
C HIS A 115 22.66 -11.74 6.37
N VAL A 116 21.65 -12.04 7.17
CA VAL A 116 20.33 -11.40 7.05
C VAL A 116 20.43 -9.99 7.62
N VAL A 117 20.14 -8.99 6.79
CA VAL A 117 20.17 -7.57 7.18
C VAL A 117 18.77 -6.98 7.34
N GLN A 118 17.75 -7.63 6.77
CA GLN A 118 16.35 -7.24 6.91
C GLN A 118 15.45 -8.47 6.75
N ALA A 119 14.29 -8.47 7.40
CA ALA A 119 13.26 -9.50 7.28
C ALA A 119 11.88 -8.84 7.21
N VAL A 120 10.99 -9.43 6.41
CA VAL A 120 9.59 -9.02 6.24
C VAL A 120 8.74 -10.27 6.06
N ASP A 121 7.65 -10.38 6.83
CA ASP A 121 6.63 -11.41 6.59
C ASP A 121 5.67 -10.93 5.51
N LEU A 122 5.87 -11.38 4.29
CA LEU A 122 5.13 -10.93 3.12
C LEU A 122 3.93 -11.83 2.86
N THR A 123 2.74 -11.28 3.07
CA THR A 123 1.48 -11.87 2.65
C THR A 123 1.25 -11.56 1.17
N VAL A 124 1.31 -12.57 0.33
CA VAL A 124 1.16 -12.45 -1.11
C VAL A 124 -0.24 -12.92 -1.50
N LEU A 125 -0.99 -12.05 -2.18
CA LEU A 125 -2.21 -12.39 -2.89
C LEU A 125 -1.87 -12.55 -4.37
N ASP A 126 -1.92 -13.79 -4.89
CA ASP A 126 -1.51 -14.14 -6.26
C ASP A 126 -2.70 -14.70 -7.07
N PRO A 127 -3.69 -13.86 -7.42
CA PRO A 127 -4.85 -14.28 -8.19
C PRO A 127 -4.47 -14.92 -9.53
N ARG A 128 -5.38 -15.78 -10.04
CA ARG A 128 -5.23 -16.32 -11.40
C ARG A 128 -5.18 -15.21 -12.42
N GLY A 129 -4.44 -15.45 -13.50
CA GLY A 129 -4.31 -14.49 -14.60
C GLY A 129 -5.61 -14.18 -15.31
N GLU A 130 -6.54 -15.15 -15.36
CA GLU A 130 -7.87 -14.98 -15.95
C GLU A 130 -8.69 -13.87 -15.25
N LEU A 131 -8.48 -13.65 -13.94
CA LEU A 131 -9.20 -12.59 -13.21
C LEU A 131 -8.80 -11.19 -13.66
N ALA A 132 -7.59 -11.03 -14.20
CA ALA A 132 -7.18 -9.77 -14.80
C ALA A 132 -7.83 -9.54 -16.17
N ALA A 133 -8.16 -10.60 -16.92
CA ALA A 133 -8.83 -10.49 -18.22
C ALA A 133 -10.35 -10.24 -18.10
N GLU A 134 -10.94 -10.56 -16.95
CA GLU A 134 -12.35 -10.31 -16.65
C GLU A 134 -12.52 -9.47 -15.36
N PRO A 135 -12.08 -8.20 -15.37
CA PRO A 135 -12.03 -7.37 -14.17
C PRO A 135 -13.42 -7.06 -13.57
N ALA A 136 -14.48 -7.19 -14.37
CA ALA A 136 -15.86 -7.02 -13.94
C ALA A 136 -16.47 -8.26 -13.25
N SER A 137 -15.80 -9.41 -13.26
CA SER A 137 -16.31 -10.63 -12.63
C SER A 137 -16.44 -10.45 -11.10
N VAL A 138 -17.35 -11.22 -10.47
CA VAL A 138 -17.53 -11.18 -9.01
C VAL A 138 -16.23 -11.58 -8.28
N ALA A 139 -15.51 -12.56 -8.81
CA ALA A 139 -14.23 -13.02 -8.26
C ALA A 139 -13.15 -11.93 -8.36
N ALA A 140 -12.98 -11.30 -9.54
CA ALA A 140 -12.03 -10.20 -9.72
C ALA A 140 -12.33 -9.03 -8.79
N ARG A 141 -13.60 -8.61 -8.69
CA ARG A 141 -14.00 -7.54 -7.76
C ARG A 141 -13.71 -7.85 -6.29
N ARG A 142 -13.88 -9.12 -5.86
CA ARG A 142 -13.52 -9.54 -4.50
C ARG A 142 -12.02 -9.46 -4.25
N THR A 143 -11.20 -9.93 -5.20
CA THR A 143 -9.74 -9.84 -5.12
C THR A 143 -9.27 -8.39 -5.12
N ILE A 144 -9.83 -7.56 -5.99
CA ILE A 144 -9.55 -6.11 -6.04
C ILE A 144 -9.96 -5.44 -4.72
N SER A 145 -11.12 -5.80 -4.16
CA SER A 145 -11.54 -5.27 -2.86
C SER A 145 -10.55 -5.66 -1.74
N ALA A 146 -9.97 -6.86 -1.79
CA ALA A 146 -8.89 -7.26 -0.86
C ALA A 146 -7.63 -6.39 -1.04
N ALA A 147 -7.37 -5.86 -2.24
CA ALA A 147 -6.28 -4.93 -2.52
C ALA A 147 -6.40 -3.61 -1.73
N LYS A 148 -7.60 -3.20 -1.29
CA LYS A 148 -7.78 -2.03 -0.39
C LYS A 148 -6.94 -2.13 0.89
N THR A 149 -6.71 -3.36 1.34
CA THR A 149 -5.96 -3.66 2.56
C THR A 149 -4.52 -4.10 2.28
N ALA A 150 -4.10 -4.04 1.01
CA ALA A 150 -2.72 -4.34 0.64
C ALA A 150 -1.80 -3.17 1.02
N ASP A 151 -0.61 -3.48 1.52
CA ASP A 151 0.49 -2.52 1.68
C ASP A 151 1.18 -2.22 0.34
N GLY A 152 0.77 -2.84 -0.77
CA GLY A 152 1.22 -2.50 -2.11
C GLY A 152 0.66 -3.38 -3.23
N ILE A 153 0.81 -2.93 -4.47
CA ILE A 153 0.45 -3.68 -5.68
C ILE A 153 1.70 -3.84 -6.55
N LEU A 154 1.95 -5.07 -6.99
CA LEU A 154 2.91 -5.38 -8.04
C LEU A 154 2.15 -5.79 -9.30
N TRP A 155 2.10 -4.88 -10.28
CA TRP A 155 1.40 -5.08 -11.54
C TRP A 155 2.39 -5.52 -12.63
N PHE A 156 2.21 -6.75 -13.11
CA PHE A 156 3.02 -7.38 -14.16
C PHE A 156 2.44 -7.07 -15.54
N LEU A 157 3.20 -6.35 -16.35
CA LEU A 157 2.90 -6.09 -17.76
C LEU A 157 3.99 -6.74 -18.61
N GLU A 158 3.59 -7.66 -19.49
CA GLU A 158 4.55 -8.25 -20.42
C GLU A 158 5.06 -7.20 -21.39
N THR A 159 6.38 -7.19 -21.56
CA THR A 159 7.04 -6.25 -22.46
C THR A 159 6.68 -6.58 -23.91
N PRO A 160 6.23 -5.60 -24.72
CA PRO A 160 5.93 -5.83 -26.12
C PRO A 160 7.22 -6.15 -26.91
N PRO A 161 7.11 -6.81 -28.08
CA PRO A 161 8.25 -7.02 -28.97
C PRO A 161 8.98 -5.71 -29.32
N THR A 162 10.27 -5.84 -29.63
CA THR A 162 11.16 -4.77 -30.10
C THR A 162 10.49 -3.81 -31.08
N GLY A 163 10.51 -2.52 -30.74
CA GLY A 163 9.97 -1.45 -31.59
C GLY A 163 8.45 -1.41 -31.70
N THR A 164 7.71 -2.20 -30.92
CA THR A 164 6.24 -2.22 -30.96
C THR A 164 5.62 -1.59 -29.70
N THR A 165 4.44 -1.01 -29.88
CA THR A 165 3.60 -0.51 -28.78
C THR A 165 2.52 -1.53 -28.43
N VAL A 166 2.01 -1.46 -27.21
CA VAL A 166 0.82 -2.22 -26.78
C VAL A 166 -0.34 -1.89 -27.71
N SER A 167 -1.05 -2.93 -28.15
CA SER A 167 -2.16 -2.79 -29.10
C SER A 167 -3.33 -2.00 -28.48
N VAL A 168 -4.18 -1.37 -29.31
CA VAL A 168 -5.36 -0.65 -28.82
C VAL A 168 -6.25 -1.52 -27.91
N PRO A 169 -6.60 -2.77 -28.27
CA PRO A 169 -7.40 -3.63 -27.40
C PRO A 169 -6.74 -3.91 -26.05
N GLU A 170 -5.41 -4.10 -26.01
CA GLU A 170 -4.69 -4.32 -24.77
C GLU A 170 -4.62 -3.07 -23.88
N ARG A 171 -4.52 -1.88 -24.49
CA ARG A 171 -4.60 -0.61 -23.74
C ARG A 171 -5.99 -0.40 -23.13
N LEU A 172 -7.05 -0.71 -23.88
CA LEU A 172 -8.42 -0.66 -23.38
C LEU A 172 -8.65 -1.68 -22.26
N GLU A 173 -8.05 -2.85 -22.37
CA GLU A 173 -8.09 -3.87 -21.32
C GLU A 173 -7.39 -3.41 -20.04
N LEU A 174 -6.22 -2.77 -20.16
CA LEU A 174 -5.53 -2.13 -19.03
C LEU A 174 -6.41 -1.05 -18.38
N LEU A 175 -7.07 -0.24 -19.20
CA LEU A 175 -7.98 0.80 -18.71
C LEU A 175 -9.19 0.20 -17.96
N ARG A 176 -9.79 -0.88 -18.46
CA ARG A 176 -10.86 -1.62 -17.76
C ARG A 176 -10.39 -2.16 -16.40
N GLN A 177 -9.18 -2.72 -16.35
CA GLN A 177 -8.58 -3.18 -15.10
C GLN A 177 -8.37 -2.02 -14.12
N LEU A 178 -7.90 -0.86 -14.58
CA LEU A 178 -7.74 0.34 -13.75
C LEU A 178 -9.07 0.81 -13.16
N VAL A 179 -10.10 0.94 -14.01
CA VAL A 179 -11.44 1.37 -13.56
C VAL A 179 -11.98 0.39 -12.53
N ALA A 180 -11.89 -0.92 -12.78
CA ALA A 180 -12.32 -1.93 -11.83
C ALA A 180 -11.55 -1.87 -10.51
N MET A 181 -10.24 -1.61 -10.54
CA MET A 181 -9.43 -1.40 -9.34
C MET A 181 -9.92 -0.21 -8.53
N LEU A 182 -10.16 0.92 -9.19
CA LEU A 182 -10.59 2.16 -8.55
C LEU A 182 -12.02 2.08 -8.01
N ASP A 183 -12.93 1.43 -8.75
CA ASP A 183 -14.31 1.18 -8.32
C ASP A 183 -14.35 0.22 -7.13
N GLY A 184 -13.58 -0.87 -7.22
CA GLY A 184 -13.39 -1.81 -6.12
C GLY A 184 -12.76 -1.14 -4.90
N ALA A 185 -11.86 -0.17 -5.10
CA ALA A 185 -11.28 0.72 -4.11
C ALA A 185 -12.27 1.78 -3.57
N SER A 186 -13.36 2.04 -4.29
CA SER A 186 -14.28 3.16 -4.05
C SER A 186 -13.52 4.50 -3.97
N ALA A 187 -12.52 4.67 -4.83
CA ALA A 187 -11.59 5.78 -4.78
C ALA A 187 -11.31 6.34 -6.18
N THR A 188 -10.99 7.63 -6.26
CA THR A 188 -10.59 8.26 -7.53
C THR A 188 -9.14 7.95 -7.90
N GLY A 189 -8.32 7.63 -6.91
CA GLY A 189 -6.94 7.14 -7.02
C GLY A 189 -6.56 6.29 -5.81
N LEU A 190 -5.51 5.49 -5.94
CA LEU A 190 -5.01 4.56 -4.93
C LEU A 190 -3.66 5.05 -4.39
N SER A 191 -3.64 5.49 -3.14
CA SER A 191 -2.43 6.04 -2.49
C SER A 191 -1.46 4.97 -1.98
N ILE A 192 -1.74 3.69 -2.22
CA ILE A 192 -0.84 2.60 -1.83
C ILE A 192 0.34 2.53 -2.82
N PRO A 193 1.53 2.07 -2.39
CA PRO A 193 2.66 1.89 -3.29
C PRO A 193 2.34 0.90 -4.43
N VAL A 194 2.58 1.30 -5.67
CA VAL A 194 2.38 0.46 -6.85
C VAL A 194 3.67 0.36 -7.66
N VAL A 195 4.11 -0.86 -7.93
CA VAL A 195 5.13 -1.13 -8.95
C VAL A 195 4.44 -1.62 -10.22
N VAL A 196 4.74 -0.96 -11.33
CA VAL A 196 4.44 -1.50 -12.66
C VAL A 196 5.71 -2.15 -13.19
N ALA A 197 5.72 -3.48 -13.21
CA ALA A 197 6.83 -4.29 -13.67
C ALA A 197 6.68 -4.64 -15.14
N LEU A 198 7.57 -4.10 -15.98
CA LEU A 198 7.77 -4.53 -17.37
C LEU A 198 8.51 -5.87 -17.35
N THR A 199 7.80 -6.96 -17.63
CA THR A 199 8.31 -8.32 -17.41
C THR A 199 8.86 -8.94 -18.68
N LYS A 200 9.69 -9.98 -18.49
CA LYS A 200 10.30 -10.79 -19.57
C LYS A 200 11.22 -9.99 -20.49
N ILE A 201 11.86 -8.95 -19.96
CA ILE A 201 12.84 -8.13 -20.70
C ILE A 201 14.02 -8.95 -21.23
N ASP A 202 14.29 -10.14 -20.66
CA ASP A 202 15.31 -11.08 -21.13
C ASP A 202 15.00 -11.69 -22.50
N ARG A 203 13.78 -11.49 -23.02
CA ARG A 203 13.39 -11.88 -24.39
C ARG A 203 13.76 -10.82 -25.43
N LEU A 204 14.13 -9.62 -25.00
CA LEU A 204 14.51 -8.53 -25.89
C LEU A 204 15.98 -8.63 -26.31
N PRO A 205 16.35 -7.98 -27.44
CA PRO A 205 17.73 -7.71 -27.76
C PRO A 205 18.44 -6.97 -26.61
N HIS A 206 19.70 -7.30 -26.37
CA HIS A 206 20.46 -6.79 -25.22
C HIS A 206 20.48 -5.26 -25.12
N ALA A 207 20.54 -4.56 -26.25
CA ALA A 207 20.50 -3.10 -26.28
C ALA A 207 19.17 -2.54 -25.77
N GLU A 208 18.05 -3.15 -26.13
CA GLU A 208 16.73 -2.73 -25.65
C GLU A 208 16.50 -3.12 -24.20
N MET A 209 16.92 -4.33 -23.81
CA MET A 209 16.87 -4.78 -22.42
C MET A 209 17.60 -3.77 -21.51
N ASN A 210 18.80 -3.35 -21.89
CA ASN A 210 19.55 -2.34 -21.13
C ASN A 210 18.83 -1.00 -21.07
N ARG A 211 18.30 -0.51 -22.21
CA ARG A 211 17.50 0.74 -22.22
C ARG A 211 16.32 0.68 -21.26
N MET A 212 15.61 -0.45 -21.19
CA MET A 212 14.50 -0.62 -20.26
C MET A 212 14.94 -0.70 -18.80
N ILE A 213 16.11 -1.27 -18.53
CA ILE A 213 16.69 -1.30 -17.18
C ILE A 213 17.09 0.11 -16.74
N ASP A 214 17.69 0.89 -17.64
CA ASP A 214 18.17 2.24 -17.37
C ASP A 214 17.01 3.24 -17.21
N ASP A 215 15.97 3.14 -18.05
CA ASP A 215 14.79 4.00 -18.01
C ASP A 215 13.48 3.21 -18.24
N PRO A 216 12.98 2.50 -17.21
CA PRO A 216 11.75 1.70 -17.32
C PRO A 216 10.50 2.57 -17.48
N GLU A 217 10.54 3.83 -17.05
CA GLU A 217 9.41 4.75 -17.17
C GLU A 217 9.24 5.19 -18.63
N ALA A 218 10.31 5.64 -19.28
CA ALA A 218 10.27 5.98 -20.70
C ALA A 218 9.88 4.76 -21.55
N ALA A 219 10.36 3.56 -21.18
CA ALA A 219 9.97 2.32 -21.85
C ALA A 219 8.47 2.03 -21.72
N LEU A 220 7.91 2.15 -20.52
CA LEU A 220 6.46 1.94 -20.30
C LEU A 220 5.63 3.01 -21.02
N ARG A 221 6.08 4.27 -20.96
CA ARG A 221 5.45 5.39 -21.65
C ARG A 221 5.45 5.21 -23.16
N PHE A 222 6.56 4.74 -23.74
CA PHE A 222 6.63 4.38 -25.15
C PHE A 222 5.66 3.24 -25.48
N ALA A 223 5.64 2.18 -24.66
CA ALA A 223 4.81 1.01 -24.89
C ALA A 223 3.30 1.33 -24.84
N LEU A 224 2.87 2.13 -23.87
CA LEU A 224 1.45 2.48 -23.68
C LEU A 224 1.00 3.72 -24.44
N GLY A 225 1.95 4.58 -24.84
CA GLY A 225 1.68 5.94 -25.26
C GLY A 225 1.39 6.87 -24.07
N ASP A 226 1.43 8.18 -24.34
CA ASP A 226 1.26 9.23 -23.32
C ASP A 226 -0.07 9.11 -22.56
N ALA A 227 -1.17 8.84 -23.27
CA ALA A 227 -2.49 8.71 -22.67
C ALA A 227 -2.56 7.50 -21.72
N GLY A 228 -2.09 6.33 -22.18
CA GLY A 228 -2.12 5.10 -21.38
C GLY A 228 -1.26 5.21 -20.13
N PHE A 229 -0.09 5.83 -20.24
CA PHE A 229 0.76 6.11 -19.09
C PHE A 229 0.14 7.17 -18.15
N GLY A 230 -0.50 8.20 -18.71
CA GLY A 230 -1.25 9.20 -17.94
C GLY A 230 -2.35 8.60 -17.07
N TRP A 231 -3.07 7.57 -17.56
CA TRP A 231 -4.06 6.85 -16.77
C TRP A 231 -3.46 6.16 -15.54
N LEU A 232 -2.26 5.56 -15.69
CA LEU A 232 -1.57 4.93 -14.57
C LEU A 232 -1.16 5.95 -13.50
N LEU A 233 -0.60 7.09 -13.91
CA LEU A 233 -0.22 8.16 -12.98
C LEU A 233 -1.42 8.77 -12.27
N ALA A 234 -2.55 8.95 -12.98
CA ALA A 234 -3.78 9.44 -12.39
C ALA A 234 -4.38 8.44 -11.36
N ALA A 235 -4.32 7.14 -11.67
CA ALA A 235 -4.81 6.10 -10.79
C ALA A 235 -3.90 5.84 -9.58
N PHE A 236 -2.57 5.99 -9.74
CA PHE A 236 -1.57 5.62 -8.76
C PHE A 236 -0.55 6.74 -8.53
N PRO A 237 -0.79 7.64 -7.56
CA PRO A 237 0.14 8.72 -7.24
C PRO A 237 1.51 8.24 -6.73
N HIS A 238 1.59 7.03 -6.17
CA HIS A 238 2.81 6.40 -5.67
C HIS A 238 3.22 5.24 -6.56
N LEU A 239 3.50 5.54 -7.83
CA LEU A 239 3.86 4.56 -8.85
C LEU A 239 5.37 4.54 -9.11
N ARG A 240 5.94 3.34 -9.27
CA ARG A 240 7.30 3.13 -9.78
C ARG A 240 7.32 2.12 -10.91
N CYS A 241 7.98 2.47 -12.01
CA CYS A 241 8.22 1.56 -13.13
C CYS A 241 9.51 0.78 -12.89
N ILE A 242 9.50 -0.54 -13.14
CA ILE A 242 10.68 -1.39 -13.01
C ILE A 242 10.74 -2.38 -14.17
N ALA A 243 11.90 -2.50 -14.80
CA ALA A 243 12.17 -3.59 -15.72
C ALA A 243 12.53 -4.86 -14.94
N LEU A 244 11.81 -5.96 -15.20
CA LEU A 244 11.89 -7.19 -14.45
C LEU A 244 12.13 -8.39 -15.39
N SER A 245 13.14 -9.18 -15.07
CA SER A 245 13.23 -10.55 -15.55
C SER A 245 13.34 -11.48 -14.36
N SER A 246 12.38 -12.40 -14.20
CA SER A 246 12.44 -13.41 -13.15
C SER A 246 13.48 -14.49 -13.45
N ALA A 247 13.62 -14.88 -14.72
CA ALA A 247 14.56 -15.91 -15.14
C ALA A 247 16.00 -15.37 -15.30
N GLY A 248 16.14 -14.13 -15.76
CA GLY A 248 17.42 -13.58 -16.20
C GLY A 248 17.80 -14.01 -17.61
N THR A 249 18.97 -13.53 -18.05
CA THR A 249 19.47 -13.76 -19.41
C THR A 249 20.20 -15.09 -19.58
N VAL A 250 20.66 -15.70 -18.48
CA VAL A 250 21.50 -16.91 -18.54
C VAL A 250 20.63 -18.16 -18.77
N ARG A 251 21.08 -19.05 -19.66
CA ARG A 251 20.41 -20.34 -19.89
C ARG A 251 20.71 -21.30 -18.73
N ASN A 252 19.70 -22.04 -18.26
CA ASN A 252 19.80 -23.02 -17.17
C ASN A 252 20.21 -22.46 -15.79
N ALA A 253 20.32 -21.14 -15.64
CA ALA A 253 20.59 -20.49 -14.36
C ALA A 253 19.64 -19.31 -14.18
N VAL A 254 18.96 -19.28 -13.04
CA VAL A 254 18.05 -18.18 -12.71
C VAL A 254 18.84 -17.03 -12.09
N ARG A 255 18.89 -15.90 -12.81
CA ARG A 255 19.58 -14.67 -12.41
C ARG A 255 18.67 -13.46 -12.63
N PRO A 256 17.69 -13.25 -11.73
CA PRO A 256 16.70 -12.22 -11.92
C PRO A 256 17.32 -10.83 -12.02
N VAL A 257 16.70 -10.00 -12.84
CA VAL A 257 17.04 -8.58 -13.03
C VAL A 257 15.88 -7.74 -12.49
N GLY A 258 16.17 -6.67 -11.76
CA GLY A 258 15.15 -5.76 -11.19
C GLY A 258 14.50 -6.24 -9.88
N LEU A 259 14.61 -7.52 -9.53
CA LEU A 259 13.96 -8.10 -8.34
C LEU A 259 14.36 -7.41 -7.02
N THR A 260 15.66 -7.24 -6.78
CA THR A 260 16.16 -6.61 -5.55
C THR A 260 15.74 -5.15 -5.47
N ALA A 261 15.88 -4.39 -6.56
CA ALA A 261 15.51 -2.98 -6.62
C ALA A 261 14.01 -2.76 -6.33
N MET A 262 13.16 -3.66 -6.83
CA MET A 262 11.73 -3.63 -6.60
C MET A 262 11.36 -3.84 -5.14
N ILE A 263 11.91 -4.88 -4.50
CA ILE A 263 11.58 -5.17 -3.10
C ILE A 263 12.21 -4.13 -2.17
N ASP A 264 13.41 -3.63 -2.50
CA ASP A 264 14.04 -2.51 -1.79
C ASP A 264 13.15 -1.26 -1.80
N TRP A 265 12.53 -0.95 -2.94
CA TRP A 265 11.63 0.18 -3.04
C TRP A 265 10.38 0.00 -2.17
N PHE A 266 9.70 -1.15 -2.23
CA PHE A 266 8.57 -1.43 -1.33
C PHE A 266 8.99 -1.32 0.14
N ALA A 267 10.13 -1.91 0.50
CA ALA A 267 10.67 -1.84 1.85
C ALA A 267 11.02 -0.41 2.29
N GLU A 268 11.36 0.48 1.37
CA GLU A 268 11.54 1.90 1.64
C GLU A 268 10.20 2.63 1.83
N GLU A 269 9.22 2.43 0.94
CA GLU A 269 7.90 3.05 1.07
C GLU A 269 7.21 2.63 2.38
N TRP A 270 7.24 1.35 2.73
CA TRP A 270 6.70 0.86 4.02
C TRP A 270 7.36 1.51 5.23
N ARG A 271 8.67 1.79 5.16
CA ARG A 271 9.38 2.52 6.21
C ARG A 271 8.95 3.98 6.26
N ARG A 272 8.81 4.66 5.11
CA ARG A 272 8.33 6.05 5.03
C ARG A 272 6.93 6.18 5.64
N GLU A 273 6.00 5.29 5.29
CA GLU A 273 4.66 5.25 5.86
C GLU A 273 4.69 5.09 7.38
N GLU A 274 5.54 4.19 7.90
CA GLU A 274 5.71 4.02 9.35
C GLU A 274 6.24 5.27 10.03
N HIS A 275 7.25 5.92 9.44
CA HIS A 275 7.80 7.16 9.97
C HIS A 275 6.74 8.27 10.00
N GLN A 276 5.95 8.40 8.94
CA GLN A 276 4.85 9.36 8.87
C GLN A 276 3.76 9.06 9.90
N ALA A 277 3.36 7.79 10.07
CA ALA A 277 2.37 7.39 11.07
C ALA A 277 2.85 7.66 12.51
N ARG A 278 4.13 7.39 12.80
CA ARG A 278 4.77 7.70 14.10
C ARG A 278 4.84 9.22 14.33
N ALA A 279 5.19 9.99 13.31
CA ALA A 279 5.20 11.45 13.37
C ALA A 279 3.80 12.03 13.59
N ALA A 280 2.77 11.51 12.90
CA ALA A 280 1.39 11.91 13.10
C ALA A 280 0.89 11.59 14.52
N LYS A 281 1.18 10.39 15.04
CA LYS A 281 0.83 9.99 16.40
C LYS A 281 1.51 10.86 17.47
N THR A 282 2.78 11.23 17.26
CA THR A 282 3.49 12.13 18.18
C THR A 282 2.94 13.56 18.11
N ARG A 283 2.61 14.09 16.93
CA ARG A 283 1.90 15.38 16.77
C ARG A 283 0.52 15.36 17.42
N ALA A 284 -0.25 14.29 17.25
CA ALA A 284 -1.57 14.11 17.88
C ALA A 284 -1.47 14.08 19.42
N ARG A 285 -0.45 13.41 19.97
CA ARG A 285 -0.18 13.41 21.41
C ARG A 285 0.20 14.79 21.93
N ARG A 286 1.08 15.51 21.21
CA ARG A 286 1.48 16.89 21.57
C ARG A 286 0.30 17.86 21.52
N SER A 287 -0.52 17.80 20.47
CA SER A 287 -1.73 18.64 20.37
C SER A 287 -2.77 18.29 21.43
N ALA A 288 -2.98 17.01 21.76
CA ALA A 288 -3.84 16.60 22.86
C ALA A 288 -3.32 17.09 24.23
N GLN A 289 -2.00 17.09 24.43
CA GLN A 289 -1.37 17.62 25.64
C GLN A 289 -1.52 19.15 25.73
N VAL A 290 -1.29 19.88 24.64
CA VAL A 290 -1.51 21.33 24.56
C VAL A 290 -2.98 21.69 24.78
N ALA A 291 -3.92 20.91 24.22
CA ALA A 291 -5.35 21.09 24.46
C ALA A 291 -5.73 20.86 25.93
N ARG A 292 -5.13 19.87 26.61
CA ARG A 292 -5.31 19.66 28.06
C ARG A 292 -4.74 20.81 28.89
N VAL A 293 -3.59 21.36 28.52
CA VAL A 293 -2.99 22.53 29.20
C VAL A 293 -3.85 23.78 28.98
N ARG A 294 -4.30 24.05 27.75
CA ARG A 294 -5.21 25.17 27.44
C ARG A 294 -6.57 25.05 28.14
N ARG A 295 -7.08 23.84 28.39
CA ARG A 295 -8.30 23.64 29.18
C ARG A 295 -8.11 23.86 30.70
N ARG A 296 -6.87 23.72 31.21
CA ARG A 296 -6.55 23.96 32.64
C ARG A 296 -6.04 25.38 32.92
N ALA A 297 -5.50 26.06 31.93
CA ALA A 297 -5.09 27.46 32.01
C ALA A 297 -6.19 28.44 32.50
N PRO A 298 -7.46 28.36 32.06
CA PRO A 298 -8.50 29.25 32.57
C PRO A 298 -8.86 28.97 34.03
N ILE A 299 -8.70 27.74 34.52
CA ILE A 299 -8.96 27.38 35.92
C ILE A 299 -7.86 27.95 36.83
N ALA A 300 -6.60 27.88 36.39
CA ALA A 300 -5.51 28.50 37.12
C ALA A 300 -5.66 30.03 37.15
N ALA A 301 -6.01 30.65 36.02
CA ALA A 301 -6.23 32.09 35.93
C ALA A 301 -7.41 32.57 36.80
N THR A 302 -8.51 31.82 36.87
CA THR A 302 -9.64 32.17 37.74
C THR A 302 -9.31 31.97 39.22
N ILE A 303 -8.54 30.95 39.59
CA ILE A 303 -8.08 30.76 40.98
C ILE A 303 -7.13 31.91 41.37
N THR A 304 -6.21 32.32 40.51
CA THR A 304 -5.31 33.45 40.78
C THR A 304 -6.06 34.77 40.84
N ALA A 305 -7.03 34.99 39.95
CA ALA A 305 -7.89 36.18 39.99
C ALA A 305 -8.77 36.20 41.25
N ALA A 306 -9.33 35.07 41.67
CA ALA A 306 -10.10 34.96 42.90
C ALA A 306 -9.21 35.21 44.14
N ALA A 307 -8.00 34.66 44.18
CA ALA A 307 -7.04 34.93 45.25
C ALA A 307 -6.64 36.41 45.30
N ALA A 308 -6.44 37.05 44.13
CA ALA A 308 -6.18 38.48 44.04
C ALA A 308 -7.39 39.33 44.51
N ILE A 309 -8.61 38.95 44.15
CA ILE A 309 -9.85 39.60 44.60
C ILE A 309 -10.02 39.46 46.12
N VAL A 310 -9.74 38.28 46.69
CA VAL A 310 -9.79 38.07 48.15
C VAL A 310 -8.71 38.87 48.87
N ALA A 311 -7.49 38.93 48.33
CA ALA A 311 -6.43 39.77 48.88
C ALA A 311 -6.79 41.26 48.80
N PHE A 312 -7.37 41.70 47.68
CA PHE A 312 -7.80 43.09 47.50
C PHE A 312 -9.01 43.44 48.38
N ALA A 313 -9.95 42.50 48.56
CA ALA A 313 -11.09 42.64 49.47
C ALA A 313 -10.65 42.65 50.94
N GLY A 314 -9.61 41.88 51.30
CA GLY A 314 -9.00 41.94 52.63
C GLY A 314 -8.35 43.29 52.91
N VAL A 315 -7.62 43.85 51.93
CA VAL A 315 -7.02 45.20 52.03
C VAL A 315 -8.10 46.30 52.03
N ALA A 316 -9.17 46.16 51.25
CA ALA A 316 -10.28 47.10 51.21
C ALA A 316 -11.15 47.03 52.48
N ALA A 317 -11.37 45.85 53.05
CA ALA A 317 -12.08 45.69 54.33
C ALA A 317 -11.27 46.26 55.50
N ALA A 318 -9.94 46.09 55.49
CA ALA A 318 -9.05 46.75 56.45
C ALA A 318 -9.10 48.29 56.33
N ARG A 319 -9.20 48.82 55.11
CA ARG A 319 -9.40 50.26 54.86
C ARG A 319 -10.80 50.77 55.25
N LEU A 320 -11.85 49.98 55.02
CA LEU A 320 -13.24 50.35 55.35
C LEU A 320 -13.51 50.30 56.86
N LEU A 321 -12.85 49.40 57.59
CA LEU A 321 -12.89 49.40 59.06
C LEU A 321 -12.14 50.61 59.65
N ALA A 322 -11.13 51.14 58.95
CA ALA A 322 -10.46 52.39 59.33
C ALA A 322 -11.26 53.67 58.96
N GLN A 323 -12.32 53.56 58.15
CA GLN A 323 -13.09 54.70 57.63
C GLN A 323 -14.55 54.75 58.11
N ARG A 324 -14.95 53.97 59.12
CA ARG A 324 -16.28 54.12 59.73
C ARG A 324 -16.37 55.40 60.58
N GLY A 325 -16.63 56.51 59.89
CA GLY A 325 -17.19 57.74 60.44
C GLY A 325 -17.91 58.50 59.33
N ALA A 326 -19.25 58.49 59.37
CA ALA A 326 -20.20 59.33 58.62
C ALA A 326 -20.18 59.18 57.06
N THR A 327 -21.26 59.09 56.28
CA THR A 327 -22.69 59.41 56.43
C THR A 327 -23.43 58.83 55.20
N TRP A 328 -24.73 58.56 55.34
CA TRP A 328 -25.71 58.28 54.26
C TRP A 328 -25.82 59.45 53.24
N THR A 329 -26.30 59.33 51.99
CA THR A 329 -27.64 58.91 51.51
C THR A 329 -27.70 58.80 49.96
N SER A 330 -28.51 57.85 49.46
CA SER A 330 -29.45 57.89 48.32
C SER A 330 -29.15 58.68 47.02
N SER A 331 -29.20 58.01 45.85
CA SER A 331 -30.28 58.23 44.85
C SER A 331 -30.32 57.19 43.72
N SER A 332 -31.54 57.02 43.21
CA SER A 332 -32.13 56.08 42.26
C SER A 332 -31.90 56.33 40.74
N GLY A 333 -32.16 55.29 39.94
CA GLY A 333 -32.48 55.32 38.49
C GLY A 333 -31.44 54.58 37.62
N SER A 334 -31.74 53.84 36.55
CA SER A 334 -32.98 53.37 35.92
C SER A 334 -32.63 52.15 35.02
N VAL A 335 -33.65 51.39 34.60
CA VAL A 335 -33.59 50.17 33.77
C VAL A 335 -33.61 50.49 32.26
N VAL A 336 -33.32 49.47 31.41
CA VAL A 336 -33.65 49.26 29.95
C VAL A 336 -32.41 49.41 29.02
N ALA A 337 -32.09 48.56 28.02
CA ALA A 337 -32.64 47.30 27.48
C ALA A 337 -31.56 46.50 26.72
N GLN A 338 -31.89 45.21 26.51
CA GLN A 338 -31.26 44.21 25.67
C GLN A 338 -31.09 44.63 24.20
N GLY A 339 -29.92 44.33 23.62
CA GLY A 339 -29.69 44.21 22.17
C GLY A 339 -29.07 42.86 21.86
N THR A 340 -29.80 42.02 21.13
CA THR A 340 -29.43 40.68 20.66
C THR A 340 -28.40 40.74 19.51
N PRO A 341 -27.48 39.75 19.40
CA PRO A 341 -26.58 39.65 18.25
C PRO A 341 -27.25 38.91 17.09
N LYS A 342 -27.17 39.48 15.88
CA LYS A 342 -27.53 38.80 14.62
C LYS A 342 -26.30 38.09 14.05
N ALA A 343 -26.28 36.77 14.14
CA ALA A 343 -25.32 35.91 13.48
C ALA A 343 -25.76 35.58 12.04
N ALA A 344 -24.76 35.31 11.20
CA ALA A 344 -24.82 34.92 9.81
C ALA A 344 -25.53 33.57 9.57
N ALA A 345 -26.11 33.41 8.38
CA ALA A 345 -26.37 32.11 7.76
C ALA A 345 -26.26 32.27 6.25
N ASP A 346 -25.06 32.02 5.72
CA ASP A 346 -24.82 31.75 4.31
C ASP A 346 -24.67 30.23 4.21
N SER A 347 -25.78 29.54 3.92
CA SER A 347 -25.85 28.10 3.76
C SER A 347 -26.00 27.76 2.29
N GLY A 348 -24.88 27.75 1.57
CA GLY A 348 -24.78 27.13 0.25
C GLY A 348 -24.73 25.62 0.40
N SER A 349 -25.88 24.95 0.26
CA SER A 349 -25.92 23.49 0.10
C SER A 349 -25.19 23.11 -1.20
N PRO A 350 -24.27 22.12 -1.19
CA PRO A 350 -23.69 21.62 -2.42
C PRO A 350 -24.79 20.96 -3.25
N LEU A 351 -24.96 21.43 -4.50
CA LEU A 351 -25.82 20.80 -5.50
C LEU A 351 -25.43 19.31 -5.63
N PRO A 352 -26.40 18.39 -5.76
CA PRO A 352 -26.10 17.00 -6.03
C PRO A 352 -25.30 16.88 -7.33
N PRO A 353 -24.35 15.92 -7.42
CA PRO A 353 -23.61 15.71 -8.65
C PRO A 353 -24.60 15.43 -9.81
N PRO A 354 -24.35 15.96 -11.02
CA PRO A 354 -25.20 15.70 -12.17
C PRO A 354 -25.35 14.20 -12.39
N ALA A 355 -26.57 13.77 -12.73
CA ALA A 355 -26.85 12.36 -13.02
C ALA A 355 -25.93 11.86 -14.15
N PRO A 356 -25.37 10.64 -14.04
CA PRO A 356 -24.49 10.08 -15.06
C PRO A 356 -25.25 10.01 -16.40
N SER A 357 -24.64 10.56 -17.45
CA SER A 357 -25.20 10.64 -18.80
C SER A 357 -24.12 10.45 -19.86
N LEU A 358 -24.51 10.01 -21.07
CA LEU A 358 -23.59 9.87 -22.20
C LEU A 358 -22.87 11.19 -22.51
N THR A 359 -23.57 12.32 -22.39
CA THR A 359 -23.00 13.66 -22.58
C THR A 359 -21.91 13.97 -21.55
N SER A 360 -22.12 13.61 -20.27
CA SER A 360 -21.09 13.80 -19.23
C SER A 360 -19.89 12.88 -19.42
N ALA A 361 -20.08 11.66 -19.94
CA ALA A 361 -18.98 10.76 -20.28
C ALA A 361 -18.18 11.27 -21.48
N ALA A 362 -18.85 11.74 -22.53
CA ALA A 362 -18.22 12.33 -23.70
C ALA A 362 -17.43 13.60 -23.34
N ALA A 363 -17.98 14.45 -22.48
CA ALA A 363 -17.29 15.65 -21.99
C ALA A 363 -16.04 15.30 -21.16
N ALA A 364 -16.11 14.28 -20.30
CA ALA A 364 -14.94 13.79 -19.55
C ALA A 364 -13.86 13.23 -20.49
N TYR A 365 -14.25 12.44 -21.49
CA TYR A 365 -13.32 11.87 -22.47
C TYR A 365 -12.64 12.95 -23.33
N GLN A 366 -13.42 13.92 -23.83
CA GLN A 366 -12.90 15.07 -24.58
C GLN A 366 -11.99 15.96 -23.74
N GLY A 367 -12.23 16.04 -22.43
CA GLY A 367 -11.35 16.71 -21.47
C GLY A 367 -10.09 15.92 -21.10
N GLY A 368 -9.87 14.73 -21.67
CA GLY A 368 -8.73 13.86 -21.38
C GLY A 368 -8.89 12.97 -20.13
N ASP A 369 -10.04 13.01 -19.45
CA ASP A 369 -10.35 12.17 -18.30
C ASP A 369 -11.06 10.87 -18.74
N ALA A 370 -10.31 9.99 -19.39
CA ALA A 370 -10.84 8.70 -19.85
C ALA A 370 -11.31 7.79 -18.69
N ILE A 371 -10.69 7.91 -17.50
CA ILE A 371 -11.09 7.15 -16.31
C ILE A 371 -12.46 7.67 -15.81
N GLY A 372 -12.63 8.98 -15.72
CA GLY A 372 -13.91 9.60 -15.38
C GLY A 372 -15.00 9.24 -16.38
N ALA A 373 -14.70 9.30 -17.68
CA ALA A 373 -15.64 8.90 -18.74
C ALA A 373 -16.15 7.46 -18.57
N LEU A 374 -15.23 6.50 -18.34
CA LEU A 374 -15.60 5.11 -18.13
C LEU A 374 -16.35 4.85 -16.83
N ARG A 375 -16.04 5.55 -15.74
CA ARG A 375 -16.84 5.45 -14.50
C ARG A 375 -18.26 5.92 -14.72
N ILE A 376 -18.45 7.02 -15.46
CA ILE A 376 -19.78 7.54 -15.82
C ILE A 376 -20.53 6.52 -16.66
N LEU A 377 -19.88 5.92 -17.66
CA LEU A 377 -20.45 4.85 -18.49
C LEU A 377 -20.75 3.57 -17.71
N GLY A 378 -19.94 3.21 -16.73
CA GLY A 378 -20.21 2.06 -15.84
C GLY A 378 -21.36 2.30 -14.86
N ALA A 379 -21.58 3.55 -14.45
CA ALA A 379 -22.69 3.95 -13.59
C ALA A 379 -24.04 4.04 -14.34
N LEU A 380 -23.97 4.27 -15.65
CA LEU A 380 -25.09 4.14 -16.57
C LEU A 380 -25.49 2.65 -16.62
N ARG A 381 -26.50 2.24 -15.85
CA ARG A 381 -27.12 0.90 -15.91
C ARG A 381 -27.88 0.72 -17.23
N VAL A 382 -27.15 0.72 -18.34
CA VAL A 382 -27.68 0.66 -19.70
C VAL A 382 -27.78 -0.82 -20.11
N PRO A 383 -28.99 -1.34 -20.41
CA PRO A 383 -29.19 -2.72 -20.82
C PRO A 383 -28.30 -3.09 -22.03
N ASP A 384 -27.77 -4.32 -22.03
CA ASP A 384 -26.83 -4.85 -23.05
C ASP A 384 -27.33 -4.70 -24.51
N THR A 385 -28.63 -4.49 -24.72
CA THR A 385 -29.28 -4.45 -26.05
C THR A 385 -29.68 -3.05 -26.53
N SER A 386 -29.33 -1.99 -25.82
CA SER A 386 -29.80 -0.63 -26.15
C SER A 386 -28.86 0.15 -27.08
N ALA A 387 -29.43 1.01 -27.93
CA ALA A 387 -28.69 1.91 -28.82
C ALA A 387 -27.74 2.88 -28.06
N GLU A 388 -28.07 3.17 -26.80
CA GLU A 388 -27.23 3.95 -25.90
C GLU A 388 -25.90 3.23 -25.59
N ARG A 389 -25.90 1.89 -25.54
CA ARG A 389 -24.68 1.12 -25.35
C ARG A 389 -23.80 1.10 -26.59
N PHE A 390 -24.40 0.95 -27.77
CA PHE A 390 -23.69 1.09 -29.05
C PHE A 390 -23.03 2.47 -29.19
N THR A 391 -23.70 3.51 -28.68
CA THR A 391 -23.18 4.88 -28.68
C THR A 391 -22.07 5.07 -27.64
N ALA A 392 -22.21 4.48 -26.45
CA ALA A 392 -21.16 4.44 -25.43
C ALA A 392 -19.90 3.69 -25.91
N ASP A 393 -20.10 2.56 -26.59
CA ASP A 393 -19.04 1.76 -27.18
C ASP A 393 -18.36 2.54 -28.33
N SER A 394 -19.14 3.19 -29.20
CA SER A 394 -18.61 4.05 -30.29
C SER A 394 -17.84 5.28 -29.77
N LEU A 395 -18.28 5.89 -28.66
CA LEU A 395 -17.58 7.02 -28.02
C LEU A 395 -16.20 6.63 -27.47
N LEU A 396 -16.01 5.35 -27.15
CA LEU A 396 -14.76 4.77 -26.65
C LEU A 396 -13.94 4.05 -27.73
N GLY A 397 -14.47 3.92 -28.96
CA GLY A 397 -13.86 3.16 -30.05
C GLY A 397 -13.88 1.64 -29.83
N LEU A 398 -14.91 1.12 -29.15
CA LEU A 398 -15.17 -0.31 -28.91
C LEU A 398 -15.93 -0.99 -30.06
#